data_AF-A0A958MFZ1-F1
#
_entry.id   AF-A0A958MFZ1-F1
#
_cell.length_a   1.000
_cell.length_b   1.000
_cell.length_c   1.000
_cell.angle_alpha   90.00
_cell.angle_beta   90.00
_cell.angle_gamma   90.00
#
_symmetry.space_group_name_H-M   'P 1'
#
loop_
_entity.id
_entity.type
_entity.pdbx_description
1 polymer ?
#
loop_
_entity_poly.entity_id
_entity_poly.type
_entity_poly.pdbx_seq_one_letter_code
_entity_poly.pdbx_strand_id
1 'polypeptide(L)'
;MRRKDSGISLPAVMVAIAIFGILAVGFSQLITNVLAGQNTGRYLSDLTTFHDELRAHLSSKSACTQTFSGLSITSGATYPISSIKNSDASEKYNLTSVYGNNSLKIQSMTLTMGPTGASLDSEATLSLLYKANMKVQGPDVRARDIILKVERNGANQLTECISLAKMTDGIWRRSPSSINDIFFLGGKVGIGSASPVSDFHINTSNTNTIPFQINCAAGGWCQSNIYAGNIVSSGGASGVLPDAGAFTPGVYMGSNSSHPIYFRTGAYSRMTIDTLGNVGIGERPPTKRLQVSGQTTQYDGLLRLTSTNGGDNHMIFDYPVGPAHAWYVGVDATAGVTNDYVVFNSARSNFDIHVHNATGNVNIGLPVLTPHKLHVHGSAGSTFGPNFIVTSDGRLKDIRGDYNLGLDEILKLAPVRFNYKKGNPLKLPSEREQIGLIAQDVKPVIPEAVFEREDGFLELNVDPIRWASINAIQELHQLHKKTLQELKNARNEIDTLKARLEELENKVGQTSR
;
A
#
# COMPACT_ATOMS: atom_id res chain seq x y z
N MET A 1 -47.41 -106.00 -43.85
CA MET A 1 -47.59 -106.21 -42.40
C MET A 1 -46.47 -107.09 -41.85
N ARG A 2 -45.56 -106.53 -41.06
CA ARG A 2 -44.89 -107.19 -39.92
C ARG A 2 -44.07 -106.10 -39.20
N ARG A 3 -44.72 -105.41 -38.26
CA ARG A 3 -44.04 -104.60 -37.23
C ARG A 3 -43.16 -105.57 -36.43
N LYS A 4 -41.86 -105.34 -36.42
CA LYS A 4 -40.95 -106.00 -35.49
C LYS A 4 -40.98 -105.14 -34.23
N ASP A 5 -41.88 -105.50 -33.31
CA ASP A 5 -41.95 -104.89 -31.98
C ASP A 5 -40.65 -105.22 -31.24
N SER A 6 -39.69 -104.30 -31.28
CA SER A 6 -38.51 -104.34 -30.41
C SER A 6 -38.94 -103.89 -29.01
N GLY A 7 -39.64 -104.77 -28.31
CA GLY A 7 -39.91 -104.61 -26.88
C GLY A 7 -38.60 -104.63 -26.10
N ILE A 8 -38.32 -103.55 -25.37
CA ILE A 8 -37.17 -103.46 -24.48
C ILE A 8 -37.33 -104.55 -23.41
N SER A 9 -36.28 -105.35 -23.17
CA SER A 9 -36.35 -106.42 -22.17
C SER A 9 -36.56 -105.83 -20.77
N LEU A 10 -37.35 -106.50 -19.93
CA LEU A 10 -37.62 -106.06 -18.55
C LEU A 10 -36.33 -105.74 -17.76
N PRO A 11 -35.22 -106.50 -17.91
CA PRO A 11 -33.93 -106.13 -17.31
C PRO A 11 -33.35 -104.82 -17.85
N ALA A 12 -33.47 -104.54 -19.15
CA ALA A 12 -32.99 -103.30 -19.74
C ALA A 12 -33.81 -102.07 -19.28
N VAL A 13 -35.12 -102.22 -19.06
CA VAL A 13 -35.96 -101.17 -18.46
C VAL A 13 -35.58 -100.93 -16.99
N MET A 14 -35.34 -101.99 -16.22
CA MET A 14 -34.91 -101.89 -14.81
C MET A 14 -33.54 -101.21 -14.67
N VAL A 15 -32.57 -101.54 -15.53
CA VAL A 15 -31.25 -100.90 -15.58
C VAL A 15 -31.37 -99.44 -16.00
N ALA A 16 -32.21 -99.11 -16.99
CA ALA A 16 -32.46 -97.73 -17.39
C ALA A 16 -33.08 -96.91 -16.26
N ILE A 17 -34.09 -97.43 -15.54
CA ILE A 17 -34.71 -96.75 -14.39
C ILE A 17 -33.69 -96.56 -13.26
N ALA A 18 -32.83 -97.54 -12.99
CA ALA A 18 -31.76 -97.40 -11.99
C ALA A 18 -30.74 -96.32 -12.38
N ILE A 19 -30.34 -96.25 -13.66
CA ILE A 19 -29.44 -95.22 -14.18
C ILE A 19 -30.10 -93.84 -14.16
N PHE A 20 -31.37 -93.72 -14.53
CA PHE A 20 -32.13 -92.46 -14.44
C PHE A 20 -32.33 -92.01 -13.00
N GLY A 21 -32.53 -92.94 -12.05
CA GLY A 21 -32.57 -92.62 -10.62
C GLY A 21 -31.24 -92.05 -10.11
N ILE A 22 -30.11 -92.67 -10.47
CA ILE A 22 -28.77 -92.19 -10.08
C ILE A 22 -28.43 -90.85 -10.78
N LEU A 23 -28.76 -90.69 -12.06
CA LEU A 23 -28.57 -89.44 -12.80
C LEU A 23 -29.46 -88.31 -12.26
N ALA A 24 -30.70 -88.60 -11.86
CA ALA A 24 -31.59 -87.60 -11.26
C ALA A 24 -31.06 -87.10 -9.91
N VAL A 25 -30.51 -88.01 -9.07
CA VAL A 25 -29.86 -87.64 -7.80
C VAL A 25 -28.59 -86.84 -8.08
N GLY A 26 -27.75 -87.25 -9.03
CA GLY A 26 -26.55 -86.53 -9.44
C GLY A 26 -26.85 -85.13 -10.00
N PHE A 27 -27.88 -84.99 -10.83
CA PHE A 27 -28.30 -83.72 -11.40
C PHE A 27 -28.95 -82.80 -10.36
N SER A 28 -29.75 -83.34 -9.43
CA SER A 28 -30.26 -82.60 -8.28
C SER A 28 -29.10 -82.06 -7.41
N GLN A 29 -28.08 -82.89 -7.15
CA GLN A 29 -26.91 -82.45 -6.41
C GLN A 29 -26.12 -81.37 -7.17
N LEU A 30 -25.97 -81.51 -8.49
CA LEU A 30 -25.33 -80.50 -9.34
C LEU A 30 -26.09 -79.16 -9.30
N ILE A 31 -27.42 -79.17 -9.46
CA ILE A 31 -28.25 -77.96 -9.37
C ILE A 31 -28.12 -77.31 -8.01
N THR A 32 -28.20 -78.09 -6.91
CA THR A 32 -28.04 -77.51 -5.57
C THR A 32 -26.66 -76.91 -5.34
N ASN A 33 -25.61 -77.48 -5.95
CA ASN A 33 -24.26 -76.92 -5.90
C ASN A 33 -24.14 -75.63 -6.72
N VAL A 34 -24.72 -75.56 -7.92
CA VAL A 34 -24.74 -74.35 -8.75
C VAL A 34 -25.52 -73.22 -8.06
N LEU A 35 -26.69 -73.53 -7.49
CA LEU A 35 -27.49 -72.57 -6.72
C LEU A 35 -26.75 -72.10 -5.46
N ALA A 36 -26.09 -73.01 -4.73
CA ALA A 36 -25.27 -72.64 -3.59
C ALA A 36 -24.07 -71.76 -4.00
N GLY A 37 -23.49 -71.98 -5.19
CA GLY A 37 -22.45 -71.12 -5.76
C GLY A 37 -22.94 -69.70 -6.05
N GLN A 38 -24.09 -69.55 -6.71
CA GLN A 38 -24.71 -68.23 -6.97
C GLN A 38 -25.09 -67.50 -5.67
N ASN A 39 -25.66 -68.24 -4.71
CA ASN A 39 -26.00 -67.73 -3.38
C ASN A 39 -24.76 -67.22 -2.63
N THR A 40 -23.62 -67.90 -2.76
CA THR A 40 -22.35 -67.44 -2.19
C THR A 40 -21.94 -66.08 -2.76
N GLY A 41 -22.02 -65.91 -4.08
CA GLY A 41 -21.71 -64.64 -4.74
C GLY A 41 -22.60 -63.50 -4.26
N ARG A 42 -23.92 -63.74 -4.18
CA ARG A 42 -24.90 -62.76 -3.69
C ARG A 42 -24.63 -62.39 -2.23
N TYR A 43 -24.47 -63.39 -1.36
CA TYR A 43 -24.14 -63.19 0.05
C TYR A 43 -22.88 -62.33 0.24
N LEU A 44 -21.82 -62.56 -0.53
CA LEU A 44 -20.58 -61.79 -0.40
C LEU A 44 -20.71 -60.35 -0.88
N SER A 45 -21.44 -60.13 -1.97
CA SER A 45 -21.76 -58.78 -2.45
C SER A 45 -22.56 -58.01 -1.41
N ASP A 46 -23.68 -58.59 -0.96
CA ASP A 46 -24.57 -58.00 0.03
C ASP A 46 -23.86 -57.74 1.37
N LEU A 47 -23.00 -58.67 1.81
CA LEU A 47 -22.19 -58.50 3.02
C LEU A 47 -21.26 -57.30 2.92
N THR A 48 -20.62 -57.10 1.76
CA THR A 48 -19.68 -56.00 1.55
C THR A 48 -20.43 -54.66 1.59
N THR A 49 -21.51 -54.55 0.81
CA THR A 49 -22.35 -53.33 0.78
C THR A 49 -22.93 -53.03 2.16
N PHE A 50 -23.53 -54.02 2.83
CA PHE A 50 -24.12 -53.81 4.15
C PHE A 50 -23.09 -53.40 5.21
N HIS A 51 -21.90 -54.02 5.17
CA HIS A 51 -20.83 -53.68 6.09
C HIS A 51 -20.32 -52.24 5.87
N ASP A 52 -20.26 -51.77 4.63
CA ASP A 52 -19.89 -50.40 4.29
C ASP A 52 -20.96 -49.39 4.72
N GLU A 53 -22.25 -49.71 4.56
CA GLU A 53 -23.38 -48.90 5.04
C GLU A 53 -23.36 -48.75 6.58
N LEU A 54 -23.11 -49.85 7.29
CA LEU A 54 -23.02 -49.87 8.75
C LEU A 54 -21.83 -49.03 9.23
N ARG A 55 -20.68 -49.14 8.56
CA ARG A 55 -19.51 -48.30 8.84
C ARG A 55 -19.81 -46.82 8.58
N ALA A 56 -20.39 -46.48 7.43
CA ALA A 56 -20.76 -45.12 7.09
C ALA A 56 -21.73 -44.53 8.13
N HIS A 57 -22.66 -45.33 8.63
CA HIS A 57 -23.55 -44.92 9.71
C HIS A 57 -22.81 -44.56 11.01
N LEU A 58 -21.82 -45.37 11.40
CA LEU A 58 -20.96 -45.11 12.57
C LEU A 58 -19.94 -43.97 12.36
N SER A 59 -19.85 -43.40 11.14
CA SER A 59 -19.07 -42.17 10.91
C SER A 59 -19.77 -40.90 11.41
N SER A 60 -21.07 -41.00 11.71
CA SER A 60 -21.79 -39.94 12.43
C SER A 60 -21.44 -39.99 13.92
N LYS A 61 -20.85 -38.91 14.44
CA LYS A 61 -20.44 -38.79 15.85
C LYS A 61 -21.56 -39.14 16.81
N SER A 62 -22.77 -38.62 16.56
CA SER A 62 -23.92 -38.88 17.42
C SER A 62 -24.40 -40.33 17.34
N ALA A 63 -24.47 -40.93 16.15
CA ALA A 63 -24.88 -42.32 16.01
C ALA A 63 -23.86 -43.29 16.65
N CYS A 64 -22.57 -43.00 16.50
CA CYS A 64 -21.48 -43.78 17.11
C CYS A 64 -21.54 -43.68 18.64
N THR A 65 -21.57 -42.46 19.20
CA THR A 65 -21.64 -42.27 20.66
C THR A 65 -22.91 -42.89 21.26
N GLN A 66 -24.06 -42.76 20.61
CA GLN A 66 -25.31 -43.36 21.09
C GLN A 66 -25.28 -44.88 21.05
N THR A 67 -24.68 -45.48 20.02
CA THR A 67 -24.54 -46.94 19.91
C THR A 67 -23.83 -47.55 21.12
N PHE A 68 -22.79 -46.87 21.62
CA PHE A 68 -22.00 -47.33 22.76
C PHE A 68 -22.35 -46.62 24.08
N SER A 69 -23.44 -45.86 24.11
CA SER A 69 -23.88 -45.12 25.30
C SER A 69 -24.18 -46.06 26.46
N GLY A 70 -23.68 -45.76 27.66
CA GLY A 70 -23.96 -46.53 28.87
C GLY A 70 -23.01 -47.70 29.11
N LEU A 71 -22.02 -47.92 28.24
CA LEU A 71 -20.92 -48.85 28.50
C LEU A 71 -19.83 -48.18 29.35
N SER A 72 -19.40 -48.84 30.41
CA SER A 72 -18.20 -48.49 31.18
C SER A 72 -17.00 -49.24 30.63
N ILE A 73 -16.23 -48.57 29.78
CA ILE A 73 -15.27 -49.19 28.88
C ILE A 73 -13.85 -49.11 29.45
N THR A 74 -13.21 -50.25 29.71
CA THR A 74 -11.82 -50.38 30.17
C THR A 74 -10.91 -50.88 29.04
N SER A 75 -9.64 -50.45 29.04
CA SER A 75 -8.68 -50.83 28.00
C SER A 75 -8.43 -52.35 27.97
N GLY A 76 -8.30 -52.92 26.77
CA GLY A 76 -8.12 -54.37 26.58
C GLY A 76 -9.36 -55.23 26.86
N ALA A 77 -10.47 -54.65 27.35
CA ALA A 77 -11.71 -55.38 27.58
C ALA A 77 -12.58 -55.44 26.32
N THR A 78 -13.49 -56.41 26.31
CA THR A 78 -14.35 -56.78 25.20
C THR A 78 -15.81 -56.71 25.64
N TYR A 79 -16.64 -55.98 24.91
CA TYR A 79 -18.03 -55.65 25.27
C TYR A 79 -19.01 -56.13 24.19
N PRO A 80 -19.96 -57.01 24.51
CA PRO A 80 -21.00 -57.40 23.56
C PRO A 80 -21.99 -56.26 23.34
N ILE A 81 -22.39 -56.07 22.08
CA ILE A 81 -23.31 -55.02 21.65
C ILE A 81 -24.57 -55.68 21.09
N SER A 82 -25.74 -55.28 21.58
CA SER A 82 -27.03 -55.83 21.14
C SER A 82 -27.56 -55.13 19.89
N SER A 83 -27.30 -53.84 19.75
CA SER A 83 -27.73 -53.06 18.60
C SER A 83 -26.85 -51.85 18.28
N ILE A 84 -26.88 -51.44 17.02
CA ILE A 84 -26.33 -50.18 16.50
C ILE A 84 -27.47 -49.19 16.36
N LYS A 85 -27.28 -47.99 16.90
CA LYS A 85 -28.33 -46.97 17.05
C LYS A 85 -28.16 -45.83 16.05
N ASN A 86 -29.26 -45.14 15.79
CA ASN A 86 -29.32 -43.86 15.12
C ASN A 86 -28.85 -42.72 16.04
N SER A 87 -28.70 -41.52 15.47
CA SER A 87 -28.36 -40.30 16.22
C SER A 87 -29.39 -39.92 17.30
N ASP A 88 -30.64 -40.38 17.15
CA ASP A 88 -31.75 -40.19 18.11
C ASP A 88 -31.86 -41.33 19.14
N ALA A 89 -30.86 -42.22 19.19
CA ALA A 89 -30.82 -43.43 20.02
C ALA A 89 -31.83 -44.55 19.66
N SER A 90 -32.60 -44.41 18.58
CA SER A 90 -33.43 -45.51 18.05
C SER A 90 -32.57 -46.63 17.47
N GLU A 91 -33.05 -47.87 17.54
CA GLU A 91 -32.35 -49.04 17.02
C GLU A 91 -32.37 -49.08 15.49
N LYS A 92 -31.20 -49.15 14.85
CA LYS A 92 -31.06 -49.26 13.39
C LYS A 92 -30.69 -50.67 12.94
N TYR A 93 -29.68 -51.28 13.57
CA TYR A 93 -29.25 -52.65 13.28
C TYR A 93 -29.17 -53.47 14.56
N ASN A 94 -29.66 -54.70 14.50
CA ASN A 94 -29.70 -55.65 15.61
C ASN A 94 -29.39 -57.08 15.17
N LEU A 95 -29.32 -57.98 16.15
CA LEU A 95 -28.97 -59.38 15.97
C LEU A 95 -30.13 -60.27 15.47
N THR A 96 -31.37 -59.77 15.46
CA THR A 96 -32.56 -60.57 15.12
C THR A 96 -33.02 -60.41 13.67
N SER A 97 -32.77 -59.25 13.08
CA SER A 97 -33.23 -58.91 11.73
C SER A 97 -32.34 -59.49 10.63
N VAL A 98 -32.89 -59.57 9.41
CA VAL A 98 -32.15 -60.00 8.21
C VAL A 98 -31.85 -58.79 7.33
N TYR A 99 -30.65 -58.74 6.77
CA TYR A 99 -30.15 -57.65 5.92
C TYR A 99 -29.68 -58.16 4.56
N GLY A 100 -29.30 -57.24 3.67
CA GLY A 100 -28.75 -57.58 2.36
C GLY A 100 -29.73 -58.38 1.50
N ASN A 101 -30.94 -57.87 1.27
CA ASN A 101 -31.96 -58.58 0.49
C ASN A 101 -32.21 -60.03 0.98
N ASN A 102 -32.45 -60.15 2.30
CA ASN A 102 -32.69 -61.41 3.00
C ASN A 102 -31.51 -62.40 2.98
N SER A 103 -30.28 -61.93 2.73
CA SER A 103 -29.11 -62.81 2.53
C SER A 103 -28.27 -63.08 3.77
N LEU A 104 -28.31 -62.20 4.77
CA LEU A 104 -27.42 -62.28 5.93
C LEU A 104 -28.06 -61.79 7.23
N LYS A 105 -27.57 -62.31 8.36
CA LYS A 105 -27.89 -61.85 9.71
C LYS A 105 -26.60 -61.48 10.43
N ILE A 106 -26.69 -60.52 11.35
CA ILE A 106 -25.59 -60.25 12.29
C ILE A 106 -25.69 -61.29 13.40
N GLN A 107 -24.70 -62.16 13.52
CA GLN A 107 -24.64 -63.20 14.54
C GLN A 107 -24.15 -62.66 15.89
N SER A 108 -23.16 -61.77 15.87
CA SER A 108 -22.67 -61.08 17.07
C SER A 108 -21.97 -59.78 16.71
N MET A 109 -21.99 -58.83 17.65
CA MET A 109 -21.24 -57.58 17.59
C MET A 109 -20.48 -57.40 18.89
N THR A 110 -19.19 -57.11 18.80
CA THR A 110 -18.34 -57.02 19.97
C THR A 110 -17.37 -55.86 19.84
N LEU A 111 -17.37 -54.94 20.80
CA LEU A 111 -16.44 -53.83 20.88
C LEU A 111 -15.23 -54.22 21.74
N THR A 112 -14.04 -54.18 21.19
CA THR A 112 -12.78 -54.45 21.88
C THR A 112 -11.93 -53.20 21.94
N MET A 113 -11.44 -52.84 23.12
CA MET A 113 -10.56 -51.67 23.28
C MET A 113 -9.09 -52.01 23.01
N GLY A 114 -8.38 -51.10 22.34
CA GLY A 114 -6.94 -51.22 22.13
C GLY A 114 -6.11 -51.16 23.44
N PRO A 115 -4.85 -51.65 23.40
CA PRO A 115 -3.95 -51.63 24.56
C PRO A 115 -3.50 -50.20 24.94
N THR A 116 -3.15 -50.00 26.21
CA THR A 116 -2.73 -48.70 26.77
C THR A 116 -1.35 -48.23 26.28
N GLY A 117 -1.30 -47.02 25.72
CA GLY A 117 -0.08 -46.23 25.49
C GLY A 117 -0.34 -44.75 25.83
N ALA A 118 0.66 -44.06 26.36
CA ALA A 118 0.54 -42.71 26.93
C ALA A 118 0.18 -41.63 25.89
N SER A 119 -1.11 -41.46 25.64
CA SER A 119 -1.79 -40.27 25.10
C SER A 119 -3.21 -40.69 24.70
N LEU A 120 -4.20 -40.51 25.59
CA LEU A 120 -5.64 -40.63 25.32
C LEU A 120 -6.05 -41.80 24.40
N ASP A 121 -6.13 -43.02 24.95
CA ASP A 121 -7.08 -44.10 24.60
C ASP A 121 -7.79 -44.01 23.24
N SER A 122 -7.10 -44.26 22.12
CA SER A 122 -7.59 -43.69 20.86
C SER A 122 -8.05 -44.68 19.78
N GLU A 123 -8.11 -45.99 20.03
CA GLU A 123 -8.63 -46.95 19.04
C GLU A 123 -9.40 -48.09 19.69
N ALA A 124 -10.58 -48.40 19.15
CA ALA A 124 -11.41 -49.53 19.51
C ALA A 124 -11.82 -50.30 18.24
N THR A 125 -11.98 -51.61 18.33
CA THR A 125 -12.37 -52.45 17.20
C THR A 125 -13.74 -53.03 17.46
N LEU A 126 -14.71 -52.68 16.62
CA LEU A 126 -16.01 -53.34 16.57
C LEU A 126 -15.92 -54.54 15.61
N SER A 127 -15.87 -55.75 16.16
CA SER A 127 -15.88 -57.00 15.40
C SER A 127 -17.31 -57.48 15.21
N LEU A 128 -17.69 -57.72 13.96
CA LEU A 128 -19.01 -58.22 13.54
C LEU A 128 -18.88 -59.60 12.90
N LEU A 129 -19.62 -60.58 13.40
CA LEU A 129 -19.80 -61.87 12.75
C LEU A 129 -21.12 -61.86 11.99
N TYR A 130 -21.05 -62.10 10.67
CA TYR A 130 -22.23 -62.22 9.80
C TYR A 130 -22.45 -63.68 9.46
N LYS A 131 -23.71 -64.12 9.52
CA LYS A 131 -24.14 -65.46 9.12
C LYS A 131 -25.03 -65.40 7.88
N ALA A 132 -24.77 -66.25 6.90
CA ALA A 132 -25.61 -66.40 5.72
C ALA A 132 -27.01 -66.92 6.11
N ASN A 133 -28.05 -66.29 5.57
CA ASN A 133 -29.45 -66.70 5.73
C ASN A 133 -29.93 -67.58 4.55
N MET A 134 -28.99 -68.17 3.81
CA MET A 134 -29.22 -69.06 2.67
C MET A 134 -28.15 -70.15 2.60
N LYS A 135 -28.41 -71.21 1.82
CA LYS A 135 -27.42 -72.26 1.58
C LYS A 135 -26.32 -71.72 0.67
N VAL A 136 -25.11 -71.59 1.22
CA VAL A 136 -23.89 -71.13 0.54
C VAL A 136 -22.87 -72.26 0.44
N GLN A 137 -21.86 -72.10 -0.42
CA GLN A 137 -20.68 -72.96 -0.44
C GLN A 137 -19.57 -72.35 0.42
N GLY A 138 -18.94 -73.17 1.27
CA GLY A 138 -17.89 -72.72 2.19
C GLY A 138 -18.44 -72.19 3.53
N PRO A 139 -17.67 -71.37 4.26
CA PRO A 139 -18.06 -70.90 5.59
C PRO A 139 -19.29 -69.98 5.51
N ASP A 140 -20.33 -70.35 6.24
CA ASP A 140 -21.58 -69.59 6.38
C ASP A 140 -21.45 -68.41 7.34
N VAL A 141 -20.40 -68.38 8.18
CA VAL A 141 -20.08 -67.29 9.10
C VAL A 141 -18.81 -66.56 8.65
N ARG A 142 -18.84 -65.22 8.61
CA ARG A 142 -17.69 -64.38 8.25
C ARG A 142 -17.51 -63.20 9.21
N ALA A 143 -16.27 -62.94 9.58
CA ALA A 143 -15.89 -61.80 10.41
C ALA A 143 -15.57 -60.55 9.56
N ARG A 144 -15.97 -59.37 10.05
CA ARG A 144 -15.45 -58.06 9.61
C ARG A 144 -15.26 -57.15 10.81
N ASP A 145 -14.24 -56.31 10.74
CA ASP A 145 -13.92 -55.36 11.79
C ASP A 145 -14.15 -53.92 11.32
N ILE A 146 -14.59 -53.08 12.24
CA ILE A 146 -14.65 -51.63 12.08
C ILE A 146 -13.78 -51.02 13.17
N ILE A 147 -12.75 -50.28 12.75
CA ILE A 147 -11.92 -49.53 13.68
C ILE A 147 -12.66 -48.24 14.02
N LEU A 148 -12.68 -47.88 15.29
CA LEU A 148 -13.31 -46.69 15.84
C LEU A 148 -12.23 -45.86 16.55
N LYS A 149 -12.26 -44.55 16.37
CA LYS A 149 -11.56 -43.60 17.24
C LYS A 149 -12.54 -43.20 18.33
N VAL A 150 -12.12 -43.31 19.58
CA VAL A 150 -12.96 -43.03 20.73
C VAL A 150 -12.24 -42.10 21.70
N GLU A 151 -13.02 -41.31 22.44
CA GLU A 151 -12.56 -40.54 23.59
C GLU A 151 -13.41 -40.91 24.81
N ARG A 152 -12.80 -40.89 25.99
CA ARG A 152 -13.45 -41.26 27.25
C ARG A 152 -13.33 -40.14 28.27
N ASN A 153 -14.32 -40.04 29.16
CA ASN A 153 -14.23 -39.19 30.35
C ASN A 153 -13.52 -39.92 31.51
N GLY A 154 -13.26 -39.21 32.60
CA GLY A 154 -12.66 -39.76 33.82
C GLY A 154 -13.48 -40.87 34.52
N ALA A 155 -14.71 -41.15 34.06
CA ALA A 155 -15.56 -42.25 34.52
C ALA A 155 -15.57 -43.45 33.55
N ASN A 156 -14.64 -43.50 32.60
CA ASN A 156 -14.52 -44.54 31.56
C ASN A 156 -15.75 -44.67 30.64
N GLN A 157 -16.55 -43.60 30.52
CA GLN A 157 -17.65 -43.54 29.57
C GLN A 157 -17.17 -42.87 28.28
N LEU A 158 -17.64 -43.38 27.16
CA LEU A 158 -17.32 -42.85 25.84
C LEU A 158 -18.01 -41.49 25.63
N THR A 159 -17.23 -40.44 25.41
CA THR A 159 -17.72 -39.08 25.14
C THR A 159 -17.78 -38.79 23.66
N GLU A 160 -16.77 -39.26 22.91
CA GLU A 160 -16.71 -39.12 21.45
C GLU A 160 -16.39 -40.46 20.81
N CYS A 161 -17.05 -40.74 19.68
CA CYS A 161 -16.86 -41.95 18.90
C CYS A 161 -17.03 -41.59 17.44
N ILE A 162 -16.14 -42.10 16.60
CA ILE A 162 -16.33 -42.07 15.17
C ILE A 162 -15.66 -43.30 14.56
N SER A 163 -16.30 -43.92 13.56
CA SER A 163 -15.61 -44.96 12.80
C SER A 163 -14.43 -44.38 12.03
N LEU A 164 -13.24 -44.95 12.24
CA LEU A 164 -12.10 -44.77 11.35
C LEU A 164 -12.40 -45.55 10.08
N ALA A 165 -12.67 -44.84 9.01
CA ALA A 165 -12.80 -45.52 7.73
C ALA A 165 -11.45 -46.14 7.35
N LYS A 166 -11.48 -47.39 6.88
CA LYS A 166 -10.35 -47.99 6.16
C LYS A 166 -10.27 -47.32 4.79
N MET A 167 -9.87 -46.05 4.77
CA MET A 167 -9.72 -45.22 3.57
C MET A 167 -8.38 -45.51 2.91
N THR A 168 -8.26 -46.68 2.29
CA THR A 168 -7.33 -46.80 1.17
C THR A 168 -7.91 -46.13 -0.09
N ASP A 169 -9.23 -45.92 -0.16
CA ASP A 169 -9.92 -45.61 -1.42
C ASP A 169 -10.75 -44.30 -1.38
N GLY A 170 -10.73 -43.55 -0.26
CA GLY A 170 -11.47 -42.29 -0.10
C GLY A 170 -10.63 -41.05 -0.42
N ILE A 171 -11.19 -40.08 -1.16
CA ILE A 171 -10.53 -38.83 -1.54
C ILE A 171 -10.12 -38.01 -0.30
N TRP A 172 -11.04 -37.76 0.63
CA TRP A 172 -10.77 -37.05 1.90
C TRP A 172 -10.49 -38.04 3.02
N ARG A 173 -9.41 -37.83 3.79
CA ARG A 173 -8.98 -38.69 4.91
C ARG A 173 -9.21 -37.99 6.25
N ARG A 174 -9.48 -38.75 7.31
CA ARG A 174 -9.59 -38.23 8.69
C ARG A 174 -8.22 -38.16 9.33
N SER A 175 -7.91 -37.07 10.03
CA SER A 175 -6.61 -36.90 10.68
C SER A 175 -6.38 -37.99 11.74
N PRO A 176 -5.21 -38.66 11.75
CA PRO A 176 -4.89 -39.63 12.80
C PRO A 176 -4.67 -38.97 14.17
N SER A 177 -4.36 -37.67 14.19
CA SER A 177 -4.04 -36.89 15.38
C SER A 177 -5.19 -36.03 15.91
N SER A 178 -6.30 -35.90 15.18
CA SER A 178 -7.45 -35.08 15.58
C SER A 178 -8.75 -35.63 15.03
N ILE A 179 -9.73 -35.90 15.91
CA ILE A 179 -11.05 -36.42 15.53
C ILE A 179 -11.86 -35.41 14.69
N ASN A 180 -11.54 -34.11 14.82
CA ASN A 180 -12.26 -33.03 14.17
C ASN A 180 -11.73 -32.68 12.77
N ASP A 181 -10.54 -33.16 12.39
CA ASP A 181 -9.88 -32.72 11.17
C ASP A 181 -10.01 -33.72 10.01
N ILE A 182 -10.11 -33.16 8.80
CA ILE A 182 -10.05 -33.89 7.52
C ILE A 182 -8.92 -33.32 6.67
N PHE A 183 -8.27 -34.16 5.86
CA PHE A 183 -7.19 -33.76 4.99
C PHE A 183 -7.21 -34.52 3.65
N PHE A 184 -6.62 -33.93 2.62
CA PHE A 184 -6.45 -34.51 1.29
C PHE A 184 -4.96 -34.69 1.01
N LEU A 185 -4.56 -35.85 0.46
CA LEU A 185 -3.18 -36.14 0.05
C LEU A 185 -3.04 -36.41 -1.46
N GLY A 186 -4.14 -36.36 -2.22
CA GLY A 186 -4.22 -36.90 -3.58
C GLY A 186 -3.78 -35.95 -4.71
N GLY A 187 -2.94 -34.95 -4.46
CA GLY A 187 -2.51 -33.98 -5.48
C GLY A 187 -3.29 -32.67 -5.43
N LYS A 188 -3.88 -32.24 -6.56
CA LYS A 188 -4.55 -30.94 -6.70
C LYS A 188 -6.07 -31.05 -6.56
N VAL A 189 -6.72 -30.06 -5.93
CA VAL A 189 -8.18 -29.96 -5.76
C VAL A 189 -8.75 -28.91 -6.72
N GLY A 190 -9.61 -29.34 -7.66
CA GLY A 190 -10.30 -28.46 -8.60
C GLY A 190 -11.79 -28.29 -8.27
N ILE A 191 -12.27 -27.06 -8.12
CA ILE A 191 -13.70 -26.72 -8.04
C ILE A 191 -14.07 -26.05 -9.38
N GLY A 192 -14.88 -26.70 -10.20
CA GLY A 192 -15.26 -26.18 -11.53
C GLY A 192 -14.19 -26.31 -12.62
N SER A 193 -13.08 -26.99 -12.35
CA SER A 193 -12.06 -27.37 -13.36
C SER A 193 -11.65 -28.83 -13.18
N ALA A 194 -11.73 -29.61 -14.26
CA ALA A 194 -11.23 -30.99 -14.31
C ALA A 194 -9.70 -31.07 -14.54
N SER A 195 -9.04 -29.92 -14.73
CA SER A 195 -7.59 -29.80 -14.92
C SER A 195 -7.04 -28.69 -14.03
N PRO A 196 -6.96 -28.92 -12.70
CA PRO A 196 -6.46 -27.93 -11.77
C PRO A 196 -4.99 -27.58 -12.03
N VAL A 197 -4.69 -26.28 -12.17
CA VAL A 197 -3.32 -25.80 -12.42
C VAL A 197 -2.54 -25.54 -11.13
N SER A 198 -3.22 -25.38 -10.01
CA SER A 198 -2.68 -25.20 -8.65
C SER A 198 -3.23 -26.26 -7.70
N ASP A 199 -2.57 -26.45 -6.54
CA ASP A 199 -2.99 -27.41 -5.50
C ASP A 199 -4.43 -27.20 -5.02
N PHE A 200 -4.92 -25.96 -5.11
CA PHE A 200 -6.33 -25.61 -5.01
C PHE A 200 -6.69 -24.65 -6.15
N HIS A 201 -7.60 -25.06 -7.06
CA HIS A 201 -8.03 -24.28 -8.22
C HIS A 201 -9.56 -24.17 -8.23
N ILE A 202 -10.09 -22.96 -8.12
CA ILE A 202 -11.52 -22.69 -8.30
C ILE A 202 -11.71 -21.97 -9.63
N ASN A 203 -12.47 -22.58 -10.54
CA ASN A 203 -12.83 -22.01 -11.84
C ASN A 203 -14.34 -21.81 -11.89
N THR A 204 -14.79 -20.56 -11.94
CA THR A 204 -16.22 -20.20 -11.99
C THR A 204 -16.52 -19.46 -13.29
N SER A 205 -17.60 -19.84 -13.97
CA SER A 205 -18.08 -19.15 -15.18
C SER A 205 -18.96 -17.92 -14.88
N ASN A 206 -19.32 -17.69 -13.62
CA ASN A 206 -20.11 -16.56 -13.17
C ASN A 206 -19.21 -15.45 -12.62
N THR A 207 -19.23 -14.27 -13.25
CA THR A 207 -18.46 -13.08 -12.86
C THR A 207 -19.00 -12.38 -11.60
N ASN A 208 -20.18 -12.74 -11.12
CA ASN A 208 -20.87 -12.08 -10.01
C ASN A 208 -20.81 -12.85 -8.69
N THR A 209 -20.07 -13.96 -8.62
CA THR A 209 -19.91 -14.77 -7.40
C THR A 209 -18.46 -14.79 -6.95
N ILE A 210 -18.20 -14.47 -5.69
CA ILE A 210 -16.89 -14.61 -5.05
C ILE A 210 -16.56 -16.11 -5.04
N PRO A 211 -15.50 -16.59 -5.74
CA PRO A 211 -15.21 -18.02 -5.84
C PRO A 211 -14.78 -18.63 -4.49
N PHE A 212 -14.35 -17.80 -3.54
CA PHE A 212 -13.95 -18.20 -2.20
C PHE A 212 -14.27 -17.09 -1.18
N GLN A 213 -15.22 -17.35 -0.27
CA GLN A 213 -15.63 -16.42 0.77
C GLN A 213 -15.29 -16.99 2.15
N ILE A 214 -14.59 -16.22 2.98
CA ILE A 214 -14.42 -16.52 4.40
C ILE A 214 -15.40 -15.66 5.18
N ASN A 215 -16.44 -16.29 5.74
CA ASN A 215 -17.43 -15.62 6.58
C ASN A 215 -17.09 -15.77 8.05
N CYS A 216 -17.33 -14.72 8.81
CA CYS A 216 -17.04 -14.64 10.22
C CYS A 216 -18.30 -14.30 11.00
N ALA A 217 -18.47 -14.88 12.18
CA ALA A 217 -19.59 -14.56 13.05
C ALA A 217 -19.56 -13.07 13.41
N ALA A 218 -20.75 -12.43 13.40
CA ALA A 218 -20.88 -11.02 13.76
C ALA A 218 -20.28 -10.76 15.15
N GLY A 219 -19.30 -9.84 15.22
CA GLY A 219 -18.58 -9.50 16.47
C GLY A 219 -17.29 -10.27 16.73
N GLY A 220 -16.88 -11.21 15.86
CA GLY A 220 -15.60 -11.93 15.96
C GLY A 220 -14.45 -11.26 15.20
N TRP A 221 -13.26 -11.25 15.78
CA TRP A 221 -12.03 -10.91 15.06
C TRP A 221 -11.68 -12.03 14.07
N CYS A 222 -11.70 -11.73 12.77
CA CYS A 222 -11.23 -12.66 11.76
C CYS A 222 -9.92 -12.21 11.16
N GLN A 223 -8.87 -12.98 11.44
CA GLN A 223 -7.63 -12.92 10.70
C GLN A 223 -7.64 -14.02 9.63
N SER A 224 -8.00 -13.66 8.41
CA SER A 224 -7.80 -14.52 7.25
C SER A 224 -6.37 -14.37 6.75
N ASN A 225 -5.46 -15.21 7.24
CA ASN A 225 -4.10 -15.29 6.69
C ASN A 225 -4.12 -16.13 5.41
N ILE A 226 -4.39 -15.50 4.27
CA ILE A 226 -4.26 -16.15 2.96
C ILE A 226 -2.80 -15.99 2.50
N TYR A 227 -1.99 -17.02 2.67
CA TYR A 227 -0.63 -17.08 2.13
C TYR A 227 -0.67 -17.42 0.64
N ALA A 228 -1.10 -16.48 -0.19
CA ALA A 228 -1.05 -16.63 -1.65
C ALA A 228 0.29 -16.10 -2.18
N GLY A 229 1.14 -16.99 -2.71
CA GLY A 229 2.43 -16.59 -3.30
C GLY A 229 2.29 -15.70 -4.54
N ASN A 230 1.21 -15.86 -5.31
CA ASN A 230 0.81 -14.98 -6.41
C ASN A 230 -0.72 -14.99 -6.54
N ILE A 231 -1.35 -13.83 -6.56
CA ILE A 231 -2.76 -13.68 -6.94
C ILE A 231 -2.76 -13.16 -8.38
N VAL A 232 -2.78 -14.08 -9.35
CA VAL A 232 -2.83 -13.76 -10.78
C VAL A 232 -4.29 -13.85 -11.24
N SER A 233 -4.87 -12.74 -11.70
CA SER A 233 -6.14 -12.79 -12.44
C SER A 233 -5.82 -12.83 -13.93
N SER A 234 -6.28 -13.88 -14.61
CA SER A 234 -6.24 -13.96 -16.07
C SER A 234 -7.56 -13.44 -16.61
N GLY A 235 -7.64 -12.12 -16.80
CA GLY A 235 -8.81 -11.47 -17.42
C GLY A 235 -9.21 -10.16 -16.76
N GLY A 236 -8.55 -9.06 -17.14
CA GLY A 236 -9.09 -7.69 -17.17
C GLY A 236 -9.56 -6.98 -15.88
N ALA A 237 -9.84 -7.67 -14.78
CA ALA A 237 -10.28 -7.08 -13.52
C ALA A 237 -9.72 -7.90 -12.34
N SER A 238 -8.55 -7.50 -11.86
CA SER A 238 -7.92 -8.07 -10.67
C SER A 238 -8.61 -7.55 -9.41
N GLY A 239 -8.95 -8.39 -8.42
CA GLY A 239 -9.47 -7.92 -7.14
C GLY A 239 -9.51 -9.03 -6.09
N VAL A 240 -8.94 -8.77 -4.91
CA VAL A 240 -8.95 -9.68 -3.76
C VAL A 240 -10.27 -9.62 -2.98
N LEU A 241 -11.15 -8.63 -3.21
CA LEU A 241 -12.53 -8.62 -2.73
C LEU A 241 -13.39 -7.73 -3.66
N PRO A 242 -14.25 -8.27 -4.55
CA PRO A 242 -15.26 -7.47 -5.19
C PRO A 242 -16.44 -7.28 -4.22
N ASP A 243 -16.70 -6.02 -3.82
CA ASP A 243 -18.01 -5.63 -3.30
C ASP A 243 -18.96 -5.47 -4.50
N ALA A 244 -20.14 -6.08 -4.39
CA ALA A 244 -21.16 -6.09 -5.43
C ALA A 244 -21.89 -4.74 -5.46
N GLY A 245 -21.25 -3.69 -5.95
CA GLY A 245 -21.87 -2.38 -6.11
C GLY A 245 -20.97 -1.31 -6.73
N ALA A 246 -21.22 -0.99 -8.00
CA ALA A 246 -20.97 0.33 -8.59
C ALA A 246 -19.51 0.84 -8.72
N PHE A 247 -18.54 0.00 -9.07
CA PHE A 247 -17.20 0.47 -9.45
C PHE A 247 -16.83 0.12 -10.90
N THR A 248 -16.18 1.06 -11.58
CA THR A 248 -15.49 0.85 -12.88
C THR A 248 -14.48 -0.30 -12.80
N PRO A 249 -14.16 -1.01 -13.90
CA PRO A 249 -13.20 -2.12 -13.87
C PRO A 249 -11.85 -1.70 -13.24
N GLY A 250 -11.44 -2.34 -12.14
CA GLY A 250 -10.21 -2.00 -11.41
C GLY A 250 -9.92 -2.88 -10.19
N VAL A 251 -8.69 -2.80 -9.67
CA VAL A 251 -8.24 -3.50 -8.44
C VAL A 251 -8.47 -2.64 -7.22
N TYR A 252 -9.31 -3.11 -6.31
CA TYR A 252 -9.62 -2.40 -5.07
C TYR A 252 -8.95 -3.12 -3.89
N MET A 253 -8.18 -2.36 -3.10
CA MET A 253 -7.66 -2.76 -1.80
C MET A 253 -8.14 -1.72 -0.78
N GLY A 254 -8.99 -2.13 0.16
CA GLY A 254 -9.56 -1.20 1.14
C GLY A 254 -10.37 -1.87 2.23
N SER A 255 -10.91 -1.03 3.13
CA SER A 255 -11.89 -1.43 4.13
C SER A 255 -13.20 -0.69 3.85
N ASN A 256 -14.30 -1.43 3.72
CA ASN A 256 -15.65 -0.84 3.62
C ASN A 256 -16.23 -0.44 4.99
N SER A 257 -15.54 -0.79 6.06
CA SER A 257 -15.83 -0.35 7.42
C SER A 257 -14.93 0.82 7.81
N SER A 258 -15.29 1.61 8.84
CA SER A 258 -14.51 2.75 9.34
C SER A 258 -13.23 2.30 10.06
N HIS A 259 -12.32 1.64 9.32
CA HIS A 259 -11.02 1.18 9.77
C HIS A 259 -9.94 1.62 8.77
N PRO A 260 -8.75 1.96 9.26
CA PRO A 260 -7.61 2.37 8.44
C PRO A 260 -6.98 1.20 7.67
N ILE A 261 -6.30 1.52 6.57
CA ILE A 261 -5.51 0.59 5.75
C ILE A 261 -4.04 0.73 6.15
N TYR A 262 -3.35 -0.38 6.41
CA TYR A 262 -1.95 -0.40 6.80
C TYR A 262 -1.07 -1.17 5.80
N PHE A 263 0.00 -0.55 5.35
CA PHE A 263 1.12 -1.21 4.67
C PHE A 263 2.24 -1.40 5.69
N ARG A 264 2.65 -2.65 5.94
CA ARG A 264 3.53 -3.01 7.06
C ARG A 264 4.78 -3.75 6.58
N THR A 265 5.92 -3.48 7.22
CA THR A 265 7.13 -4.30 7.14
C THR A 265 7.75 -4.43 8.53
N GLY A 266 8.13 -5.65 8.93
CA GLY A 266 8.72 -5.92 10.24
C GLY A 266 7.84 -5.47 11.41
N ALA A 267 6.57 -5.91 11.45
CA ALA A 267 5.55 -5.52 12.44
C ALA A 267 5.16 -4.02 12.51
N TYR A 268 5.90 -3.11 11.88
CA TYR A 268 5.59 -1.67 11.87
C TYR A 268 4.72 -1.28 10.67
N SER A 269 3.84 -0.29 10.86
CA SER A 269 3.12 0.36 9.76
C SER A 269 4.08 1.38 9.10
N ARG A 270 4.36 1.19 7.82
CA ARG A 270 5.20 2.09 7.02
C ARG A 270 4.38 3.15 6.29
N MET A 271 3.20 2.75 5.82
CA MET A 271 2.21 3.66 5.25
C MET A 271 0.83 3.33 5.84
N THR A 272 0.06 4.37 6.14
CA THR A 272 -1.30 4.29 6.68
C THR A 272 -2.22 5.17 5.85
N ILE A 273 -3.41 4.66 5.52
CA ILE A 273 -4.54 5.48 5.08
C ILE A 273 -5.55 5.44 6.22
N ASP A 274 -5.81 6.57 6.87
CA ASP A 274 -6.75 6.63 7.99
C ASP A 274 -8.22 6.65 7.54
N THR A 275 -9.15 6.65 8.50
CA THR A 275 -10.60 6.64 8.22
C THR A 275 -11.13 7.96 7.66
N LEU A 276 -10.35 9.04 7.72
CA LEU A 276 -10.66 10.34 7.13
C LEU A 276 -10.05 10.50 5.73
N GLY A 277 -9.30 9.49 5.26
CA GLY A 277 -8.61 9.50 3.97
C GLY A 277 -7.27 10.23 3.99
N ASN A 278 -6.69 10.48 5.17
CA ASN A 278 -5.33 11.02 5.28
C ASN A 278 -4.30 9.90 5.05
N VAL A 279 -3.26 10.22 4.28
CA VAL A 279 -2.16 9.31 3.97
C VAL A 279 -0.94 9.68 4.82
N GLY A 280 -0.50 8.76 5.67
CA GLY A 280 0.72 8.87 6.47
C GLY A 280 1.81 7.93 5.97
N ILE A 281 3.03 8.41 5.80
CA ILE A 281 4.23 7.59 5.58
C ILE A 281 5.17 7.84 6.76
N GLY A 282 5.46 6.79 7.54
CA GLY A 282 6.31 6.90 8.74
C GLY A 282 5.66 7.57 9.98
N GLU A 283 4.38 7.96 9.90
CA GLU A 283 3.60 8.53 11.02
C GLU A 283 2.30 7.74 11.24
N ARG A 284 1.83 7.60 12.49
CA ARG A 284 0.50 7.05 12.79
C ARG A 284 -0.08 7.64 14.09
N PRO A 285 -1.29 8.25 14.07
CA PRO A 285 -2.12 8.60 12.90
C PRO A 285 -1.63 9.88 12.19
N PRO A 286 -1.79 9.99 10.85
CA PRO A 286 -1.50 11.23 10.13
C PRO A 286 -2.45 12.36 10.54
N THR A 287 -1.94 13.60 10.60
CA THR A 287 -2.70 14.80 10.98
C THR A 287 -3.03 15.71 9.78
N LYS A 288 -2.53 15.37 8.59
CA LYS A 288 -2.69 16.09 7.33
C LYS A 288 -3.05 15.11 6.21
N ARG A 289 -3.66 15.60 5.14
CA ARG A 289 -4.07 14.81 3.96
C ARG A 289 -2.95 13.94 3.40
N LEU A 290 -1.73 14.48 3.36
CA LEU A 290 -0.49 13.73 3.14
C LEU A 290 0.51 14.17 4.20
N GLN A 291 1.00 13.24 5.00
CA GLN A 291 2.07 13.46 5.98
C GLN A 291 3.15 12.42 5.77
N VAL A 292 4.37 12.89 5.51
CA VAL A 292 5.57 12.05 5.50
C VAL A 292 6.37 12.42 6.73
N SER A 293 6.72 11.45 7.57
CA SER A 293 7.56 11.61 8.76
C SER A 293 8.73 10.64 8.67
N GLY A 294 9.93 11.10 9.03
CA GLY A 294 11.13 10.29 9.04
C GLY A 294 12.23 10.93 9.88
N GLN A 295 13.19 10.14 10.34
CA GLN A 295 14.43 10.68 10.91
C GLN A 295 15.36 11.07 9.77
N THR A 296 15.46 12.37 9.50
CA THR A 296 16.42 12.89 8.53
C THR A 296 17.72 13.23 9.23
N THR A 297 18.86 12.75 8.73
CA THR A 297 20.17 13.31 9.09
C THR A 297 20.36 14.66 8.39
N GLN A 298 21.45 15.39 8.68
CA GLN A 298 21.68 16.78 8.24
C GLN A 298 21.64 17.01 6.70
N TYR A 299 21.56 15.95 5.88
CA TYR A 299 21.47 16.04 4.42
C TYR A 299 20.45 15.07 3.79
N ASP A 300 19.64 14.36 4.58
CA ASP A 300 18.57 13.52 4.06
C ASP A 300 17.28 14.32 3.86
N GLY A 301 16.75 14.30 2.64
CA GLY A 301 15.46 14.88 2.33
C GLY A 301 14.32 13.94 2.74
N LEU A 302 13.28 14.48 3.35
CA LEU A 302 12.04 13.75 3.65
C LEU A 302 11.31 13.27 2.38
N LEU A 303 11.46 14.02 1.28
CA LEU A 303 10.97 13.68 -0.06
C LEU A 303 12.10 13.90 -1.06
N ARG A 304 12.43 12.87 -1.84
CA ARG A 304 13.38 12.95 -2.95
C ARG A 304 12.64 12.76 -4.27
N LEU A 305 12.69 13.77 -5.13
CA LEU A 305 12.23 13.70 -6.52
C LEU A 305 13.45 13.49 -7.40
N THR A 306 13.44 12.48 -8.28
CA THR A 306 14.57 12.17 -9.16
C THR A 306 14.04 11.78 -10.53
N SER A 307 14.55 12.44 -11.57
CA SER A 307 14.22 12.16 -12.96
C SER A 307 15.16 11.06 -13.46
N THR A 308 14.60 10.09 -14.19
CA THR A 308 15.37 8.95 -14.70
C THR A 308 16.01 9.23 -16.06
N ASN A 309 15.57 10.29 -16.76
CA ASN A 309 15.93 10.54 -18.16
C ASN A 309 16.59 11.92 -18.38
N GLY A 310 17.18 12.52 -17.34
CA GLY A 310 17.84 13.82 -17.45
C GLY A 310 16.90 15.01 -17.69
N GLY A 311 15.58 14.82 -17.48
CA GLY A 311 14.61 15.90 -17.51
C GLY A 311 14.41 16.56 -16.13
N ASP A 312 13.68 17.66 -16.12
CA ASP A 312 13.45 18.49 -14.94
C ASP A 312 12.67 17.76 -13.83
N ASN A 313 12.93 18.16 -12.59
CA ASN A 313 12.17 17.68 -11.43
C ASN A 313 11.52 18.86 -10.74
N HIS A 314 10.23 19.06 -10.99
CA HIS A 314 9.46 20.17 -10.42
C HIS A 314 8.33 19.67 -9.51
N MET A 315 8.13 20.39 -8.39
CA MET A 315 6.86 20.43 -7.68
C MET A 315 5.98 21.51 -8.31
N ILE A 316 4.71 21.18 -8.55
CA ILE A 316 3.75 22.08 -9.19
C ILE A 316 2.73 22.56 -8.14
N PHE A 317 2.54 23.86 -8.06
CA PHE A 317 1.51 24.52 -7.27
C PHE A 317 0.52 25.18 -8.23
N ASP A 318 -0.64 24.55 -8.39
CA ASP A 318 -1.67 24.99 -9.33
C ASP A 318 -2.82 25.72 -8.62
N TYR A 319 -3.42 26.68 -9.31
CA TYR A 319 -4.66 27.34 -8.90
C TYR A 319 -5.75 26.99 -9.92
N PRO A 320 -6.94 26.51 -9.49
CA PRO A 320 -7.88 25.75 -10.32
C PRO A 320 -8.65 26.55 -11.40
N VAL A 321 -8.09 27.64 -11.95
CA VAL A 321 -8.73 28.52 -12.94
C VAL A 321 -8.13 28.42 -14.35
N GLY A 322 -7.47 27.30 -14.69
CA GLY A 322 -7.01 26.99 -16.05
C GLY A 322 -5.48 26.92 -16.18
N PRO A 323 -4.96 26.48 -17.34
CA PRO A 323 -3.57 26.03 -17.53
C PRO A 323 -2.48 27.11 -17.39
N ALA A 324 -2.83 28.36 -17.05
CA ALA A 324 -1.97 29.53 -17.12
C ALA A 324 -1.42 30.01 -15.75
N HIS A 325 -1.66 29.31 -14.64
CA HIS A 325 -1.31 29.84 -13.31
C HIS A 325 -0.54 28.88 -12.41
N ALA A 326 0.06 27.83 -12.97
CA ALA A 326 0.87 26.92 -12.21
C ALA A 326 2.26 27.51 -11.92
N TRP A 327 2.68 27.39 -10.67
CA TRP A 327 4.03 27.68 -10.21
C TRP A 327 4.83 26.40 -10.11
N TYR A 328 6.03 26.42 -10.66
CA TYR A 328 6.95 25.30 -10.67
C TYR A 328 8.13 25.65 -9.77
N VAL A 329 8.52 24.69 -8.92
CA VAL A 329 9.68 24.80 -8.04
C VAL A 329 10.48 23.52 -8.15
N GLY A 330 11.76 23.61 -8.48
CA GLY A 330 12.62 22.44 -8.49
C GLY A 330 13.90 22.63 -9.26
N VAL A 331 14.38 21.55 -9.87
CA VAL A 331 15.64 21.55 -10.63
C VAL A 331 15.34 21.45 -12.11
N ASP A 332 15.88 22.40 -12.86
CA ASP A 332 15.77 22.49 -14.31
C ASP A 332 17.13 22.16 -14.96
N ALA A 333 17.10 21.36 -16.01
CA ALA A 333 18.26 20.94 -16.81
C ALA A 333 18.21 21.47 -18.25
N THR A 334 17.32 22.43 -18.54
CA THR A 334 17.12 23.04 -19.86
C THR A 334 18.46 23.54 -20.43
N ALA A 335 18.70 23.25 -21.71
CA ALA A 335 19.96 23.51 -22.39
C ALA A 335 20.48 24.96 -22.17
N GLY A 336 21.57 25.08 -21.41
CA GLY A 336 22.25 26.35 -21.12
C GLY A 336 22.22 26.77 -19.65
N VAL A 337 21.32 26.21 -18.84
CA VAL A 337 21.34 26.30 -17.38
C VAL A 337 21.85 24.96 -16.83
N THR A 338 22.77 25.00 -15.87
CA THR A 338 23.21 23.77 -15.18
C THR A 338 22.05 23.26 -14.31
N ASN A 339 22.21 22.13 -13.61
CA ASN A 339 21.18 21.57 -12.72
C ASN A 339 20.78 22.54 -11.59
N ASP A 340 20.08 23.60 -11.93
CA ASP A 340 19.92 24.83 -11.17
C ASP A 340 18.55 24.82 -10.49
N TYR A 341 18.46 25.47 -9.34
CA TYR A 341 17.20 25.57 -8.64
C TYR A 341 16.39 26.74 -9.21
N VAL A 342 15.20 26.45 -9.70
CA VAL A 342 14.32 27.43 -10.36
C VAL A 342 12.97 27.57 -9.65
N VAL A 343 12.43 28.78 -9.74
CA VAL A 343 11.03 29.10 -9.48
C VAL A 343 10.50 29.88 -10.68
N PHE A 344 9.45 29.37 -11.32
CA PHE A 344 8.84 30.04 -12.47
C PHE A 344 7.34 29.79 -12.57
N ASN A 345 6.66 30.72 -13.25
CA ASN A 345 5.25 30.61 -13.58
C ASN A 345 5.04 30.21 -15.05
N SER A 346 4.15 29.23 -15.30
CA SER A 346 3.92 28.71 -16.67
C SER A 346 3.41 29.75 -17.67
N ALA A 347 2.75 30.83 -17.23
CA ALA A 347 2.26 31.86 -18.15
C ALA A 347 3.29 32.93 -18.53
N ARG A 348 4.44 32.99 -17.85
CA ARG A 348 5.39 34.09 -18.02
C ARG A 348 6.63 33.73 -18.83
N SER A 349 6.79 32.47 -19.22
CA SER A 349 7.91 31.94 -20.02
C SER A 349 9.33 32.28 -19.52
N ASN A 350 9.46 32.88 -18.33
CA ASN A 350 10.70 33.38 -17.74
C ASN A 350 10.85 32.84 -16.32
N PHE A 351 12.10 32.60 -15.92
CA PHE A 351 12.44 32.27 -14.54
C PHE A 351 12.31 33.51 -13.66
N ASP A 352 11.42 33.43 -12.67
CA ASP A 352 11.24 34.50 -11.69
C ASP A 352 12.43 34.49 -10.71
N ILE A 353 12.86 33.31 -10.25
CA ILE A 353 14.06 33.12 -9.42
C ILE A 353 14.88 31.95 -9.96
N HIS A 354 16.19 32.16 -10.07
CA HIS A 354 17.14 31.17 -10.55
C HIS A 354 18.38 31.14 -9.65
N VAL A 355 18.68 29.99 -9.05
CA VAL A 355 19.87 29.77 -8.22
C VAL A 355 20.81 28.81 -8.94
N HIS A 356 21.92 29.35 -9.41
CA HIS A 356 22.88 28.58 -10.19
C HIS A 356 23.67 27.62 -9.30
N ASN A 357 23.66 26.34 -9.63
CA ASN A 357 24.21 25.26 -8.81
C ASN A 357 25.72 25.40 -8.60
N ALA A 358 26.48 25.67 -9.67
CA ALA A 358 27.94 25.71 -9.57
C ALA A 358 28.49 26.98 -8.86
N THR A 359 27.74 28.08 -8.82
CA THR A 359 28.24 29.36 -8.28
C THR A 359 27.48 29.83 -7.03
N GLY A 360 26.29 29.30 -6.79
CA GLY A 360 25.35 29.76 -5.77
C GLY A 360 24.78 31.16 -6.04
N ASN A 361 24.93 31.69 -7.27
CA ASN A 361 24.43 33.02 -7.60
C ASN A 361 22.91 32.99 -7.81
N VAL A 362 22.21 33.97 -7.27
CA VAL A 362 20.76 34.14 -7.37
C VAL A 362 20.44 35.21 -8.40
N ASN A 363 19.69 34.87 -9.43
CA ASN A 363 19.20 35.79 -10.46
C ASN A 363 17.68 35.90 -10.35
N ILE A 364 17.17 37.13 -10.43
CA ILE A 364 15.74 37.43 -10.42
C ILE A 364 15.40 38.14 -11.73
N GLY A 365 14.50 37.56 -12.52
CA GLY A 365 14.07 38.10 -13.81
C GLY A 365 15.09 37.98 -14.96
N LEU A 366 16.11 37.13 -14.82
CA LEU A 366 17.06 36.81 -15.90
C LEU A 366 17.26 35.29 -16.04
N PRO A 367 17.40 34.78 -17.27
CA PRO A 367 17.71 33.37 -17.52
C PRO A 367 19.21 33.05 -17.53
N VAL A 368 20.09 34.04 -17.31
CA VAL A 368 21.55 33.88 -17.49
C VAL A 368 22.35 34.05 -16.20
N LEU A 369 23.53 33.45 -16.18
CA LEU A 369 24.57 33.67 -15.18
C LEU A 369 25.01 35.12 -15.13
N THR A 370 25.02 35.69 -13.94
CA THR A 370 25.53 37.03 -13.68
C THR A 370 26.72 36.96 -12.71
N PRO A 371 27.64 37.94 -12.73
CA PRO A 371 28.84 37.90 -11.89
C PRO A 371 28.57 38.19 -10.41
N HIS A 372 27.36 38.62 -10.05
CA HIS A 372 27.00 38.99 -8.68
C HIS A 372 26.33 37.84 -7.94
N LYS A 373 26.49 37.80 -6.62
CA LYS A 373 25.83 36.80 -5.77
C LYS A 373 24.31 36.92 -5.80
N LEU A 374 23.80 38.14 -5.94
CA LEU A 374 22.40 38.44 -6.22
C LEU A 374 22.34 39.45 -7.36
N HIS A 375 21.62 39.13 -8.42
CA HIS A 375 21.33 40.04 -9.52
C HIS A 375 19.82 40.11 -9.74
N VAL A 376 19.30 41.33 -9.79
CA VAL A 376 17.90 41.60 -10.11
C VAL A 376 17.85 42.38 -11.40
N HIS A 377 17.15 41.88 -12.41
CA HIS A 377 16.87 42.64 -13.62
C HIS A 377 15.61 43.46 -13.43
N GLY A 378 15.77 44.78 -13.54
CA GLY A 378 14.76 45.77 -13.18
C GLY A 378 15.12 46.51 -11.89
N SER A 379 14.11 46.94 -11.13
CA SER A 379 14.29 47.71 -9.90
C SER A 379 14.32 46.81 -8.67
N ALA A 380 15.24 47.09 -7.73
CA ALA A 380 15.31 46.46 -6.41
C ALA A 380 15.26 47.53 -5.32
N GLY A 381 14.29 47.44 -4.41
CA GLY A 381 14.17 48.36 -3.28
C GLY A 381 15.08 47.97 -2.11
N SER A 382 15.84 48.92 -1.57
CA SER A 382 16.55 48.77 -0.29
C SER A 382 16.02 49.79 0.71
N THR A 383 15.56 49.35 1.88
CA THR A 383 15.11 50.25 2.95
C THR A 383 16.25 50.98 3.66
N PHE A 384 17.52 50.60 3.42
CA PHE A 384 18.71 51.26 3.96
C PHE A 384 19.88 51.26 2.95
N GLY A 385 20.18 52.41 2.35
CA GLY A 385 21.43 52.70 1.66
C GLY A 385 21.57 52.16 0.22
N PRO A 386 22.47 52.76 -0.58
CA PRO A 386 22.58 52.58 -2.04
C PRO A 386 23.39 51.33 -2.45
N ASN A 387 23.35 50.25 -1.67
CA ASN A 387 24.42 49.25 -1.65
C ASN A 387 24.39 48.23 -2.81
N PHE A 388 23.80 48.58 -3.96
CA PHE A 388 23.93 47.77 -5.17
C PHE A 388 25.17 48.23 -5.95
N ILE A 389 26.11 47.30 -6.21
CA ILE A 389 27.23 47.54 -7.10
C ILE A 389 26.68 47.57 -8.52
N VAL A 390 26.77 48.71 -9.20
CA VAL A 390 26.28 48.90 -10.57
C VAL A 390 27.39 48.68 -11.60
N THR A 391 27.10 47.97 -12.68
CA THR A 391 28.03 47.80 -13.80
C THR A 391 28.19 49.13 -14.54
N SER A 392 29.43 49.63 -14.70
CA SER A 392 29.70 50.98 -15.23
C SER A 392 30.79 51.06 -16.30
N ASP A 393 31.11 49.95 -16.99
CA ASP A 393 32.06 49.94 -18.11
C ASP A 393 31.54 50.79 -19.28
N GLY A 394 32.38 51.65 -19.86
CA GLY A 394 32.00 52.55 -20.95
C GLY A 394 31.53 51.82 -22.22
N ARG A 395 31.95 50.56 -22.44
CA ARG A 395 31.51 49.74 -23.59
C ARG A 395 30.07 49.24 -23.46
N LEU A 396 29.49 49.35 -22.27
CA LEU A 396 28.12 48.91 -21.96
C LEU A 396 27.13 50.08 -21.96
N LYS A 397 27.55 51.28 -22.36
CA LYS A 397 26.75 52.51 -22.27
C LYS A 397 26.69 53.25 -23.60
N ASP A 398 25.48 53.65 -24.00
CA ASP A 398 25.27 54.67 -25.03
C ASP A 398 25.33 56.06 -24.38
N ILE A 399 26.45 56.77 -24.51
CA ILE A 399 26.64 58.09 -23.89
C ILE A 399 25.83 59.15 -24.66
N ARG A 400 24.96 59.89 -23.94
CA ARG A 400 24.01 60.86 -24.53
C ARG A 400 24.29 62.34 -24.21
N GLY A 401 25.25 62.64 -23.35
CA GLY A 401 25.61 64.01 -22.97
C GLY A 401 26.12 64.11 -21.53
N ASP A 402 26.46 65.34 -21.12
CA ASP A 402 26.94 65.66 -19.77
C ASP A 402 25.80 65.92 -18.80
N TYR A 403 26.05 65.63 -17.53
CA TYR A 403 25.14 65.95 -16.42
C TYR A 403 25.55 67.31 -15.81
N ASN A 404 24.67 68.31 -15.90
CA ASN A 404 25.04 69.72 -15.66
C ASN A 404 24.53 70.31 -14.34
N LEU A 405 23.75 69.58 -13.54
CA LEU A 405 23.29 70.09 -12.24
C LEU A 405 24.48 70.16 -11.27
N GLY A 406 24.53 71.20 -10.44
CA GLY A 406 25.76 71.56 -9.72
C GLY A 406 25.52 72.31 -8.42
N LEU A 407 26.36 73.30 -8.13
CA LEU A 407 26.38 74.01 -6.85
C LEU A 407 25.04 74.70 -6.56
N ASP A 408 24.44 75.33 -7.56
CA ASP A 408 23.18 76.06 -7.41
C ASP A 408 22.02 75.15 -7.00
N GLU A 409 21.98 73.91 -7.51
CA GLU A 409 20.96 72.92 -7.13
C GLU A 409 21.24 72.37 -5.73
N ILE A 410 22.49 72.01 -5.44
CA ILE A 410 22.86 71.44 -4.14
C ILE A 410 22.59 72.43 -3.01
N LEU A 411 22.81 73.73 -3.22
CA LEU A 411 22.52 74.78 -2.23
C LEU A 411 21.03 74.96 -1.92
N LYS A 412 20.13 74.52 -2.81
CA LYS A 412 18.67 74.57 -2.58
C LYS A 412 18.17 73.38 -1.76
N LEU A 413 19.00 72.35 -1.53
CA LEU A 413 18.62 71.15 -0.80
C LEU A 413 18.96 71.26 0.69
N ALA A 414 18.05 70.79 1.55
CA ALA A 414 18.22 70.81 3.00
C ALA A 414 18.16 69.38 3.58
N PRO A 415 19.29 68.82 4.06
CA PRO A 415 19.28 67.57 4.81
C PRO A 415 18.49 67.71 6.11
N VAL A 416 17.65 66.72 6.41
CA VAL A 416 16.83 66.66 7.61
C VAL A 416 17.14 65.40 8.42
N ARG A 417 16.94 65.49 9.74
CA ARG A 417 16.84 64.32 10.62
C ARG A 417 15.37 63.96 10.76
N PHE A 418 15.05 62.67 10.65
CA PHE A 418 13.68 62.20 10.78
C PHE A 418 13.62 60.78 11.34
N ASN A 419 12.47 60.46 11.92
CA ASN A 419 12.03 59.09 12.15
C ASN A 419 10.78 58.87 11.30
N TYR A 420 10.57 57.64 10.81
CA TYR A 420 9.28 57.35 10.19
C TYR A 420 8.15 57.48 11.21
N LYS A 421 7.00 57.99 10.77
CA LYS A 421 5.83 58.13 11.64
C LYS A 421 5.40 56.76 12.18
N LYS A 422 5.12 56.68 13.47
CA LYS A 422 4.54 55.47 14.07
C LYS A 422 3.21 55.15 13.37
N GLY A 423 3.05 53.89 12.93
CA GLY A 423 1.84 53.47 12.22
C GLY A 423 1.70 54.02 10.80
N ASN A 424 2.80 54.43 10.15
CA ASN A 424 2.77 54.81 8.75
C ASN A 424 2.23 53.65 7.87
N PRO A 425 1.54 53.93 6.74
CA PRO A 425 0.92 52.91 5.88
C PRO A 425 1.89 51.82 5.38
N LEU A 426 3.17 52.17 5.25
CA LEU A 426 4.24 51.27 4.81
C LEU A 426 4.89 50.47 5.96
N LYS A 427 4.42 50.66 7.22
CA LYS A 427 4.92 50.01 8.44
C LYS A 427 6.44 50.14 8.65
N LEU A 428 7.01 51.24 8.19
CA LEU A 428 8.44 51.53 8.32
C LEU A 428 8.81 51.81 9.78
N PRO A 429 10.03 51.49 10.22
CA PRO A 429 10.45 51.56 11.62
C PRO A 429 10.48 53.00 12.15
N SER A 430 9.77 53.26 13.26
CA SER A 430 9.69 54.58 13.90
C SER A 430 10.75 54.86 14.96
N GLU A 431 11.44 53.82 15.44
CA GLU A 431 12.32 53.93 16.62
C GLU A 431 13.76 54.35 16.28
N ARG A 432 14.09 54.46 14.99
CA ARG A 432 15.45 54.77 14.54
C ARG A 432 15.49 56.14 13.87
N GLU A 433 16.32 57.04 14.41
CA GLU A 433 16.64 58.30 13.74
C GLU A 433 17.43 58.04 12.47
N GLN A 434 17.05 58.75 11.41
CA GLN A 434 17.69 58.71 10.10
C GLN A 434 18.02 60.13 9.63
N ILE A 435 18.95 60.22 8.70
CA ILE A 435 19.34 61.45 8.02
C ILE A 435 19.01 61.27 6.54
N GLY A 436 18.35 62.25 5.94
CA GLY A 436 18.00 62.18 4.52
C GLY A 436 17.47 63.51 3.99
N LEU A 437 16.82 63.43 2.83
CA LEU A 437 16.16 64.54 2.17
C LEU A 437 14.66 64.24 2.05
N ILE A 438 13.86 65.29 2.00
CA ILE A 438 12.41 65.18 1.76
C ILE A 438 12.19 65.15 0.24
N ALA A 439 11.56 64.11 -0.28
CA ALA A 439 11.37 63.93 -1.72
C ALA A 439 10.57 65.09 -2.36
N GLN A 440 9.62 65.66 -1.63
CA GLN A 440 8.84 66.82 -2.07
C GLN A 440 9.70 68.08 -2.26
N ASP A 441 10.73 68.25 -1.45
CA ASP A 441 11.65 69.39 -1.54
C ASP A 441 12.68 69.19 -2.66
N VAL A 442 13.04 67.93 -2.95
CA VAL A 442 13.98 67.58 -4.03
C VAL A 442 13.32 67.68 -5.41
N LYS A 443 12.06 67.26 -5.56
CA LYS A 443 11.34 67.17 -6.86
C LYS A 443 11.40 68.45 -7.71
N PRO A 444 11.24 69.69 -7.17
CA PRO A 444 11.37 70.91 -7.98
C PRO A 444 12.83 71.30 -8.31
N VAL A 445 13.83 70.72 -7.65
CA VAL A 445 15.25 71.08 -7.81
C VAL A 445 15.99 70.08 -8.70
N ILE A 446 15.83 68.78 -8.43
CA ILE A 446 16.42 67.67 -9.19
C ILE A 446 15.28 66.67 -9.50
N PRO A 447 14.43 66.94 -10.51
CA PRO A 447 13.23 66.15 -10.78
C PRO A 447 13.51 64.66 -11.02
N GLU A 448 14.62 64.33 -11.69
CA GLU A 448 15.06 62.97 -12.01
C GLU A 448 15.49 62.14 -10.78
N ALA A 449 15.70 62.80 -9.63
CA ALA A 449 15.97 62.13 -8.37
C ALA A 449 14.70 61.60 -7.68
N VAL A 450 13.50 61.97 -8.15
CA VAL A 450 12.24 61.66 -7.46
C VAL A 450 11.29 60.89 -8.37
N PHE A 451 10.83 59.74 -7.89
CA PHE A 451 9.86 58.89 -8.57
C PHE A 451 8.56 58.82 -7.78
N GLU A 452 7.44 58.70 -8.48
CA GLU A 452 6.13 58.52 -7.85
C GLU A 452 5.68 57.08 -8.08
N ARG A 453 5.36 56.39 -6.99
CA ARG A 453 4.84 55.02 -7.00
C ARG A 453 3.37 55.01 -7.41
N GLU A 454 2.87 53.82 -7.76
CA GLU A 454 1.44 53.62 -8.05
C GLU A 454 0.51 53.97 -6.87
N ASP A 455 1.01 53.86 -5.64
CA ASP A 455 0.28 54.22 -4.41
C ASP A 455 0.36 55.73 -4.05
N GLY A 456 0.98 56.54 -4.91
CA GLY A 456 1.10 57.98 -4.76
C GLY A 456 2.21 58.44 -3.80
N PHE A 457 2.96 57.52 -3.19
CA PHE A 457 4.13 57.89 -2.38
C PHE A 457 5.34 58.20 -3.27
N LEU A 458 6.13 59.20 -2.87
CA LEU A 458 7.37 59.56 -3.55
C LEU A 458 8.56 58.76 -3.02
N GLU A 459 9.40 58.29 -3.92
CA GLU A 459 10.68 57.65 -3.64
C GLU A 459 11.83 58.51 -4.11
N LEU A 460 12.95 58.45 -3.39
CA LEU A 460 14.13 59.26 -3.65
C LEU A 460 15.29 58.37 -4.15
N ASN A 461 15.72 58.61 -5.39
CA ASN A 461 16.99 58.16 -5.91
C ASN A 461 18.07 59.20 -5.60
N VAL A 462 18.99 58.87 -4.71
CA VAL A 462 20.07 59.78 -4.29
C VAL A 462 21.22 59.87 -5.30
N ASP A 463 21.23 59.07 -6.35
CA ASP A 463 22.36 59.01 -7.29
C ASP A 463 22.54 60.30 -8.13
N PRO A 464 21.49 60.90 -8.74
CA PRO A 464 21.62 62.20 -9.42
C PRO A 464 22.11 63.32 -8.49
N ILE A 465 21.71 63.26 -7.20
CA ILE A 465 22.15 64.21 -6.18
C ILE A 465 23.65 64.04 -5.88
N ARG A 466 24.16 62.79 -5.86
CA ARG A 466 25.59 62.52 -5.69
C ARG A 466 26.40 63.04 -6.85
N TRP A 467 25.96 62.81 -8.09
CA TRP A 467 26.65 63.35 -9.26
C TRP A 467 26.63 64.88 -9.28
N ALA A 468 25.50 65.50 -8.93
CA ALA A 468 25.41 66.95 -8.77
C ALA A 468 26.36 67.48 -7.68
N SER A 469 26.56 66.71 -6.60
CA SER A 469 27.52 67.07 -5.53
C SER A 469 28.97 67.07 -6.03
N ILE A 470 29.33 66.19 -6.97
CA ILE A 470 30.66 66.21 -7.60
C ILE A 470 30.84 67.50 -8.41
N ASN A 471 29.86 67.84 -9.25
CA ASN A 471 29.87 69.09 -10.02
C ASN A 471 29.94 70.32 -9.10
N ALA A 472 29.14 70.34 -8.03
CA ALA A 472 29.14 71.41 -7.03
C ALA A 472 30.52 71.61 -6.39
N ILE A 473 31.23 70.53 -6.04
CA ILE A 473 32.58 70.61 -5.48
C ILE A 473 33.58 71.15 -6.52
N GLN A 474 33.45 70.73 -7.79
CA GLN A 474 34.30 71.23 -8.87
C GLN A 474 34.08 72.73 -9.12
N GLU A 475 32.83 73.16 -9.19
CA GLU A 475 32.44 74.58 -9.33
C GLU A 475 32.95 75.42 -8.16
N LEU A 476 32.74 74.94 -6.92
CA LEU A 476 33.22 75.60 -5.71
C LEU A 476 34.75 75.75 -5.72
N HIS A 477 35.48 74.73 -6.19
CA HIS A 477 36.93 74.80 -6.33
C HIS A 477 37.37 75.87 -7.35
N GLN A 478 36.68 75.97 -8.49
CA GLN A 478 36.97 77.01 -9.49
C GLN A 478 36.69 78.42 -8.94
N LEU A 479 35.57 78.60 -8.25
CA LEU A 479 35.23 79.87 -7.61
C LEU A 479 36.30 80.24 -6.57
N HIS A 480 36.71 79.31 -5.72
CA HIS A 480 37.76 79.53 -4.73
C HIS A 480 39.09 79.95 -5.37
N LYS A 481 39.51 79.27 -6.45
CA LYS A 481 40.73 79.62 -7.20
C LYS A 481 40.65 81.03 -7.79
N LYS A 482 39.50 81.40 -8.34
CA LYS A 482 39.26 82.75 -8.87
C LYS A 482 39.34 83.81 -7.77
N THR A 483 38.67 83.60 -6.65
CA THR A 483 38.70 84.50 -5.49
C THR A 483 40.13 84.67 -4.94
N LEU A 484 40.91 83.59 -4.86
CA LEU A 484 42.32 83.65 -4.43
C LEU A 484 43.18 84.50 -5.38
N GLN A 485 42.94 84.38 -6.70
CA GLN A 485 43.67 85.16 -7.69
C GLN A 485 43.30 86.65 -7.62
N GLU A 486 42.01 86.97 -7.47
CA GLU A 486 41.53 88.34 -7.28
C GLU A 486 42.11 88.95 -6.00
N LEU A 487 42.14 88.20 -4.90
CA LEU A 487 42.73 88.63 -3.63
C LEU A 487 44.25 88.87 -3.74
N LYS A 488 44.96 88.04 -4.51
CA LYS A 488 46.38 88.26 -4.82
C LYS A 488 46.60 89.54 -5.64
N ASN A 489 45.76 89.78 -6.64
CA ASN A 489 45.83 90.98 -7.47
C ASN A 489 45.55 92.25 -6.65
N ALA A 490 44.49 92.24 -5.84
CA ALA A 490 44.14 93.35 -4.95
C ALA A 490 45.26 93.63 -3.94
N ARG A 491 45.91 92.60 -3.39
CA ARG A 491 47.05 92.77 -2.48
C ARG A 491 48.25 93.44 -3.16
N ASN A 492 48.59 93.01 -4.38
CA ASN A 492 49.67 93.64 -5.15
C ASN A 492 49.37 95.11 -5.45
N GLU A 493 48.11 95.45 -5.75
CA GLU A 493 47.68 96.83 -5.96
C GLU A 493 47.80 97.67 -4.69
N ILE A 494 47.36 97.15 -3.54
CA ILE A 494 47.53 97.81 -2.23
C ILE A 494 49.01 98.04 -1.93
N ASP A 495 49.88 97.05 -2.14
CA ASP A 495 51.32 97.18 -1.89
C ASP A 495 51.95 98.25 -2.81
N THR A 496 51.49 98.32 -4.08
CA THR A 496 51.92 99.36 -5.02
C THR A 496 51.45 100.75 -4.60
N LEU A 497 50.19 100.88 -4.16
CA LEU A 497 49.63 102.14 -3.67
C LEU A 497 50.33 102.62 -2.40
N LYS A 498 50.66 101.71 -1.47
CA LYS A 498 51.45 102.02 -0.26
C LYS A 498 52.84 102.56 -0.62
N ALA A 499 53.54 101.91 -1.54
CA ALA A 499 54.85 102.37 -2.00
C ALA A 499 54.78 103.78 -2.61
N ARG A 500 53.75 104.08 -3.41
CA ARG A 500 53.53 105.42 -3.96
C ARG A 500 53.18 106.45 -2.88
N LEU A 501 52.42 106.04 -1.85
CA LEU A 501 52.08 106.91 -0.72
C LEU A 501 53.34 107.28 0.08
N GLU A 502 54.19 106.30 0.40
CA GLU A 502 55.49 106.53 1.07
C GLU A 502 56.40 107.44 0.24
N GLU A 503 56.43 107.26 -1.09
CA GLU A 503 57.20 108.14 -1.98
C GLU A 503 56.67 109.60 -1.93
N LEU A 504 55.35 109.78 -1.94
CA LEU A 504 54.73 111.10 -1.84
C LEU A 504 54.95 111.75 -0.47
N GLU A 505 54.79 110.99 0.62
CA GLU A 505 55.05 111.45 1.99
C GLU A 505 56.51 111.91 2.15
N ASN A 506 57.46 111.15 1.58
CA ASN A 506 58.87 111.54 1.57
C ASN A 506 59.13 112.84 0.77
N LYS A 507 58.44 113.04 -0.37
CA LYS A 507 58.56 114.28 -1.15
C LYS A 507 58.00 115.50 -0.42
N VAL A 508 56.87 115.36 0.27
CA VAL A 508 56.24 116.45 1.06
C VAL A 508 57.08 116.79 2.30
N GLY A 509 57.69 115.79 2.96
CA GLY A 509 58.61 116.00 4.08
C GLY A 509 59.88 116.76 3.71
N GLN A 510 60.35 116.66 2.47
CA GLN A 510 61.50 117.41 1.96
C GLN A 510 61.19 118.86 1.57
N THR A 511 59.92 119.20 1.32
CA THR A 511 59.52 120.58 0.96
C THR A 511 59.24 121.47 2.18
N SER A 512 59.24 120.90 3.39
CA SER A 512 58.90 121.59 4.65
C SER A 512 60.11 121.95 5.53
N ARG A 513 61.32 122.02 4.96
CA ARG A 513 62.55 122.47 5.64
C ARG A 513 63.15 123.71 4.99
#